data_AF-A0AA92UQN5-F1
#
_entry.id   AF-A0AA92UQN5-F1
#
_cell.length_a   1.000
_cell.length_b   1.000
_cell.length_c   1.000
_cell.angle_alpha   90.00
_cell.angle_beta   90.00
_cell.angle_gamma   90.00
#
_symmetry.space_group_name_H-M   'P 1'
#
loop_
_entity.id
_entity.type
_entity.pdbx_description
1 polymer ?
#
loop_
_entity_poly.entity_id
_entity_poly.type
_entity_poly.pdbx_seq_one_letter_code
_entity_poly.pdbx_strand_id
1 'polypeptide(L)'
;MLVLPISANAPKISYQQNLWESRWPSSDFYPNYNFESLAFDSVRQYLWTIPESTLRKDGQPATPQNGLANRLRLMRYDWGKIKENRNKENNGKEDCSEQESSKKASRYMTAYAYQMDQPSTHKKADIYVMGVSELCALPDGQLLVLEREAFIPKIKIGAFCKCKLYQINPLNSEEFALKEKFSSDTPFLKKRLLAEWKTGLSLSKRSFANYEGMCLGPKLEDGSQVVILLSDSQDQYAGVLKDWFKTIVIRKE
;
A
#
# COMPACT_ATOMS: atom_id res chain seq x y z
N MET A 1 -14.00 9.06 -21.35
CA MET A 1 -12.54 9.18 -21.59
C MET A 1 -12.30 10.58 -22.11
N LEU A 2 -11.95 11.52 -21.23
CA LEU A 2 -11.60 12.89 -21.64
C LEU A 2 -10.09 12.91 -21.83
N VAL A 3 -9.65 12.94 -23.09
CA VAL A 3 -8.26 13.21 -23.44
C VAL A 3 -8.12 14.74 -23.39
N LEU A 4 -7.46 15.25 -22.35
CA LEU A 4 -7.08 16.66 -22.32
C LEU A 4 -5.94 16.88 -23.32
N PRO A 5 -6.00 17.92 -24.17
CA PRO A 5 -4.91 18.24 -25.08
C PRO A 5 -3.68 18.69 -24.28
N ILE A 6 -2.53 18.11 -24.60
CA ILE A 6 -1.24 18.46 -24.02
C ILE A 6 -0.95 19.91 -24.44
N SER A 7 -0.73 20.80 -23.45
CA SER A 7 -0.33 22.19 -23.68
C SER A 7 0.87 22.25 -24.62
N ALA A 8 0.80 23.07 -25.66
CA ALA A 8 1.84 23.26 -26.68
C ALA A 8 3.18 23.79 -26.14
N ASN A 9 3.27 24.08 -24.84
CA ASN A 9 4.46 24.57 -24.15
C ASN A 9 5.06 23.58 -23.13
N ALA A 10 4.75 22.28 -23.21
CA ALA A 10 5.46 21.30 -22.40
C ALA A 10 6.95 21.25 -22.81
N PRO A 11 7.91 21.45 -21.88
CA PRO A 11 9.31 21.38 -22.21
C PRO A 11 9.64 19.99 -22.77
N LYS A 12 10.24 19.93 -23.97
CA LYS A 12 10.79 18.70 -24.52
C LYS A 12 11.96 18.26 -23.65
N ILE A 13 11.69 17.36 -22.69
CA ILE A 13 12.73 16.75 -21.87
C ILE A 13 13.59 15.88 -22.78
N SER A 14 14.82 16.31 -23.08
CA SER A 14 15.72 15.69 -24.07
C SER A 14 16.60 14.57 -23.50
N TYR A 15 16.35 14.10 -22.28
CA TYR A 15 17.11 13.02 -21.65
C TYR A 15 16.27 11.74 -21.63
N GLN A 16 16.89 10.58 -21.88
CA GLN A 16 16.29 9.28 -21.56
C GLN A 16 15.85 9.32 -20.10
N GLN A 17 14.54 9.35 -19.87
CA GLN A 17 14.03 9.38 -18.52
C GLN A 17 14.35 8.02 -17.89
N ASN A 18 15.06 8.03 -16.76
CA ASN A 18 15.35 6.83 -15.95
C ASN A 18 14.06 6.36 -15.24
N LEU A 19 12.99 6.15 -16.00
CA LEU A 19 11.69 5.71 -15.52
C LEU A 19 11.67 4.20 -15.41
N TRP A 20 11.24 3.73 -14.25
CA TRP A 20 10.83 2.35 -14.07
C TRP A 20 9.33 2.30 -13.87
N GLU A 21 8.70 1.44 -14.67
CA GLU A 21 7.28 1.13 -14.55
C GLU A 21 7.11 -0.39 -14.36
N SER A 22 6.18 -0.73 -13.47
CA SER A 22 5.58 -2.06 -13.36
C SER A 22 4.09 -1.91 -13.60
N ARG A 23 3.55 -2.72 -14.52
CA ARG A 23 2.14 -2.68 -14.88
C ARG A 23 1.48 -4.00 -14.49
N TRP A 24 0.36 -3.88 -13.81
CA TRP A 24 -0.50 -5.01 -13.45
C TRP A 24 -1.81 -4.91 -14.23
N PRO A 25 -2.37 -6.03 -14.71
CA PRO A 25 -3.61 -5.99 -15.45
C PRO A 25 -4.77 -5.70 -14.49
N SER A 26 -5.70 -4.83 -14.92
CA SER A 26 -6.88 -4.49 -14.12
C SER A 26 -7.78 -5.71 -13.81
N SER A 27 -7.66 -6.78 -14.60
CA SER A 27 -8.34 -8.05 -14.36
C SER A 27 -7.89 -8.74 -13.06
N ASP A 28 -6.72 -8.40 -12.52
CA ASP A 28 -6.24 -8.99 -11.26
C ASP A 28 -6.96 -8.41 -10.02
N PHE A 29 -7.56 -7.23 -10.16
CA PHE A 29 -8.13 -6.46 -9.06
C PHE A 29 -9.65 -6.40 -9.12
N TYR A 30 -10.26 -6.27 -7.95
CA TYR A 30 -11.64 -5.81 -7.83
C TYR A 30 -11.69 -4.28 -8.04
N PRO A 31 -12.82 -3.72 -8.51
CA PRO A 31 -12.94 -2.27 -8.68
C PRO A 31 -12.64 -1.54 -7.37
N ASN A 32 -11.88 -0.45 -7.45
CA ASN A 32 -11.46 0.37 -6.31
C ASN A 32 -10.65 -0.37 -5.23
N TYR A 33 -9.87 -1.40 -5.62
CA TYR A 33 -9.01 -2.16 -4.70
C TYR A 33 -7.64 -2.46 -5.34
N ASN A 34 -7.03 -1.45 -5.96
CA ASN A 34 -5.71 -1.58 -6.59
C ASN A 34 -4.60 -1.49 -5.52
N PHE A 35 -3.41 -1.03 -5.88
CA PHE A 35 -2.37 -0.69 -4.90
C PHE A 35 -2.64 0.69 -4.30
N GLU A 36 -2.66 0.77 -2.97
CA GLU A 36 -2.84 2.02 -2.21
C GLU A 36 -1.66 2.32 -1.28
N SER A 37 -0.65 1.43 -1.23
CA SER A 37 0.41 1.52 -0.24
C SER A 37 1.81 1.36 -0.84
N LEU A 38 2.75 2.16 -0.33
CA LEU A 38 4.14 2.16 -0.79
C LEU A 38 5.07 2.57 0.35
N ALA A 39 6.07 1.75 0.64
CA ALA A 39 7.12 2.11 1.58
C ALA A 39 8.50 1.80 1.02
N PHE A 40 9.48 2.66 1.28
CA PHE A 40 10.87 2.41 0.91
C PHE A 40 11.74 2.27 2.16
N ASP A 41 12.37 1.11 2.32
CA ASP A 41 13.45 0.92 3.30
C ASP A 41 14.75 1.40 2.65
N SER A 42 15.22 2.58 3.07
CA SER A 42 16.45 3.20 2.57
C SER A 42 17.72 2.52 3.06
N VAL A 43 17.68 1.77 4.16
CA VAL A 43 18.85 1.05 4.69
C VAL A 43 19.10 -0.20 3.84
N ARG A 44 18.05 -0.97 3.56
CA ARG A 44 18.14 -2.23 2.79
C ARG A 44 17.89 -2.06 1.30
N GLN A 45 17.45 -0.87 0.88
CA GLN A 45 17.06 -0.55 -0.49
C GLN A 45 15.96 -1.50 -0.99
N TYR A 46 14.89 -1.61 -0.19
CA TYR A 46 13.71 -2.41 -0.51
C TYR A 46 12.49 -1.52 -0.76
N LEU A 47 11.82 -1.75 -1.88
CA LEU A 47 10.52 -1.15 -2.16
C LEU A 47 9.42 -2.13 -1.75
N TRP A 48 8.54 -1.71 -0.86
CA TRP A 48 7.43 -2.50 -0.34
C TRP A 48 6.11 -1.96 -0.86
N THR A 49 5.20 -2.86 -1.22
CA THR A 49 3.81 -2.53 -1.57
C THR A 49 2.91 -3.71 -1.26
N ILE A 50 1.62 -3.46 -1.08
CA ILE A 50 0.60 -4.49 -0.91
C ILE A 50 -0.69 -4.00 -1.59
N PRO A 51 -1.45 -4.88 -2.30
CA PRO A 51 -2.76 -4.50 -2.80
C PRO A 51 -3.67 -4.12 -1.63
N GLU A 52 -4.57 -3.18 -1.84
CA GLU A 52 -5.50 -2.73 -0.81
C GLU A 52 -6.36 -3.91 -0.31
N SER A 53 -6.81 -4.78 -1.23
CA SER A 53 -7.68 -5.90 -0.92
C SER A 53 -7.27 -7.20 -1.65
N THR A 54 -8.02 -8.27 -1.38
CA THR A 54 -7.79 -9.59 -1.95
C THR A 54 -7.81 -9.53 -3.48
N LEU A 55 -6.76 -10.03 -4.13
CA LEU A 55 -6.72 -10.15 -5.60
C LEU A 55 -7.76 -11.17 -6.07
N ARG A 56 -8.28 -11.03 -7.30
CA ARG A 56 -9.31 -11.95 -7.84
C ARG A 56 -8.89 -13.42 -7.81
N LYS A 57 -7.62 -13.69 -8.10
CA LYS A 57 -7.06 -15.04 -8.07
C LYS A 57 -7.02 -15.66 -6.66
N ASP A 58 -7.07 -14.83 -5.63
CA ASP A 58 -6.90 -15.21 -4.22
C ASP A 58 -8.23 -15.32 -3.46
N GLY A 59 -9.35 -14.94 -4.09
CA GLY A 59 -10.69 -15.10 -3.56
C GLY A 59 -11.50 -13.81 -3.58
N GLN A 60 -12.56 -13.77 -2.78
CA GLN A 60 -13.43 -12.61 -2.66
C GLN A 60 -12.89 -11.62 -1.61
N PRO A 61 -13.06 -10.30 -1.83
CA PRO A 61 -12.73 -9.31 -0.83
C PRO A 61 -13.68 -9.40 0.38
N ALA A 62 -13.19 -8.97 1.53
CA ALA A 62 -13.96 -8.88 2.76
C ALA A 62 -15.11 -7.88 2.61
N THR A 63 -16.30 -8.30 3.04
CA THR A 63 -17.49 -7.46 3.13
C THR A 63 -18.18 -7.69 4.46
N PRO A 64 -19.01 -6.75 4.95
CA PRO A 64 -19.76 -6.95 6.19
C PRO A 64 -20.61 -8.22 6.16
N GLN A 65 -21.09 -8.61 4.98
CA GLN A 65 -22.01 -9.73 4.78
C GLN A 65 -21.30 -11.08 4.73
N ASN A 66 -20.11 -11.17 4.12
CA ASN A 66 -19.38 -12.44 4.05
C ASN A 66 -18.49 -12.69 5.28
N GLY A 67 -18.16 -11.65 6.06
CA GLY A 67 -17.34 -11.76 7.27
C GLY A 67 -15.94 -12.31 7.03
N LEU A 68 -15.46 -12.34 5.79
CA LEU A 68 -14.15 -12.87 5.44
C LEU A 68 -13.05 -11.93 5.94
N ALA A 69 -11.87 -12.50 6.17
CA ALA A 69 -10.63 -11.73 6.28
C ALA A 69 -9.98 -11.63 4.91
N ASN A 70 -9.54 -10.43 4.52
CA ASN A 70 -8.77 -10.29 3.28
C ASN A 70 -7.46 -11.07 3.37
N ARG A 71 -7.13 -11.80 2.30
CA ARG A 71 -5.87 -12.51 2.10
C ARG A 71 -5.06 -11.78 1.06
N LEU A 72 -3.98 -11.16 1.49
CA LEU A 72 -3.18 -10.23 0.71
C LEU A 72 -1.77 -10.78 0.49
N ARG A 73 -1.07 -10.17 -0.46
CA ARG A 73 0.33 -10.48 -0.78
C ARG A 73 1.16 -9.22 -0.59
N LEU A 74 1.88 -9.13 0.53
CA LEU A 74 2.88 -8.09 0.73
C LEU A 74 4.05 -8.37 -0.22
N MET A 75 4.44 -7.40 -1.04
CA MET A 75 5.47 -7.54 -2.06
C MET A 75 6.68 -6.68 -1.74
N ARG A 76 7.87 -7.25 -1.94
CA ARG A 76 9.17 -6.59 -1.83
C ARG A 76 9.85 -6.61 -3.18
N TYR A 77 10.34 -5.47 -3.65
CA TYR A 77 11.29 -5.41 -4.76
C TYR A 77 12.70 -5.10 -4.22
N ASP A 78 13.67 -5.90 -4.62
CA ASP A 78 15.09 -5.69 -4.32
C ASP A 78 15.63 -4.54 -5.18
N TRP A 79 15.53 -3.31 -4.68
CA TRP A 79 15.88 -2.10 -5.43
C TRP A 79 17.40 -1.87 -5.51
N GLY A 80 18.12 -2.10 -4.40
CA GLY A 80 19.57 -1.84 -4.33
C GLY A 80 20.45 -2.80 -5.13
N LYS A 81 19.91 -3.91 -5.64
CA LYS A 81 20.66 -4.92 -6.41
C LYS A 81 20.65 -4.68 -7.92
N ILE A 82 20.15 -3.53 -8.38
CA ILE A 82 20.15 -3.18 -9.80
C ILE A 82 21.61 -2.97 -10.24
N LYS A 83 22.13 -3.93 -11.00
CA LYS A 83 23.34 -3.70 -11.80
C LYS A 83 22.91 -2.86 -13.00
N GLU A 84 23.11 -1.55 -12.93
CA GLU A 84 23.09 -0.71 -14.13
C GLU A 84 24.21 -1.20 -15.05
N ASN A 85 23.87 -1.61 -16.27
CA ASN A 85 24.88 -1.77 -17.32
C ASN A 85 25.36 -0.36 -17.70
N ARG A 86 26.28 0.22 -16.91
CA ARG A 86 26.97 1.45 -17.31
C ARG A 86 27.98 1.10 -18.39
N ASN A 87 27.66 1.58 -19.60
CA ASN A 87 28.55 1.88 -20.72
C ASN A 87 29.63 0.84 -21.07
N LYS A 88 29.35 0.03 -22.10
CA LYS A 88 30.40 -0.30 -23.07
C LYS A 88 30.45 0.86 -24.08
N GLU A 89 31.30 1.84 -23.79
CA GLU A 89 31.91 2.66 -24.85
C GLU A 89 33.05 1.85 -25.49
N ASN A 90 33.27 2.08 -26.78
CA ASN A 90 34.30 1.54 -27.69
C ASN A 90 34.03 0.12 -28.24
N ASN A 91 34.16 -0.20 -29.53
CA ASN A 91 34.67 0.50 -30.71
C ASN A 91 33.98 -0.09 -31.95
N GLY A 92 33.87 0.72 -33.01
CA GLY A 92 33.15 0.40 -34.24
C GLY A 92 33.49 -0.95 -34.89
N LYS A 93 32.43 -1.66 -35.28
CA LYS A 93 32.30 -2.41 -36.54
C LYS A 93 30.83 -2.79 -36.71
N GLU A 94 30.25 -2.29 -37.79
CA GLU A 94 28.93 -2.68 -38.28
C GLU A 94 28.95 -4.18 -38.60
N ASP A 95 27.98 -4.92 -38.09
CA ASP A 95 27.42 -6.07 -38.79
C ASP A 95 25.98 -6.30 -38.33
N CYS A 96 25.09 -6.34 -39.33
CA CYS A 96 23.66 -6.53 -39.19
C CYS A 96 23.32 -7.88 -38.54
N SER A 97 22.70 -7.84 -37.36
CA SER A 97 21.68 -8.82 -36.97
C SER A 97 20.73 -8.19 -35.97
N GLU A 98 19.52 -7.90 -36.43
CA GLU A 98 18.39 -7.52 -35.58
C GLU A 98 18.04 -8.69 -34.66
N GLN A 99 18.34 -8.56 -33.37
CA GLN A 99 17.56 -9.06 -32.22
C GLN A 99 18.33 -8.80 -30.91
N GLU A 100 18.60 -7.54 -30.58
CA GLU A 100 19.03 -7.17 -29.22
C GLU A 100 17.80 -6.88 -28.34
N SER A 101 17.30 -7.96 -27.73
CA SER A 101 16.51 -7.88 -26.51
C SER A 101 17.31 -7.13 -25.46
N SER A 102 16.96 -5.86 -25.22
CA SER A 102 17.43 -5.08 -24.09
C SER A 102 17.19 -5.89 -22.80
N LYS A 103 18.23 -6.48 -22.22
CA LYS A 103 18.18 -7.14 -20.90
C LYS A 103 17.89 -6.07 -19.85
N LYS A 104 16.61 -5.71 -19.71
CA LYS A 104 16.08 -4.86 -18.64
C LYS A 104 16.47 -5.49 -17.32
N ALA A 105 17.18 -4.76 -16.47
CA ALA A 105 17.51 -5.21 -15.12
C ALA A 105 16.22 -5.61 -14.40
N SER A 106 15.98 -6.92 -14.30
CA SER A 106 14.80 -7.46 -13.65
C SER A 106 14.94 -7.24 -12.15
N ARG A 107 14.04 -6.45 -11.56
CA ARG A 107 13.95 -6.33 -10.11
C ARG A 107 13.36 -7.63 -9.59
N TYR A 108 14.13 -8.35 -8.79
CA TYR A 108 13.62 -9.54 -8.11
C TYR A 108 12.55 -9.11 -7.11
N MET A 109 11.41 -9.77 -7.18
CA MET A 109 10.28 -9.51 -6.31
C MET A 109 9.98 -10.75 -5.48
N THR A 110 9.95 -10.56 -4.17
CA THR A 110 9.54 -11.53 -3.17
C THR A 110 8.15 -11.16 -2.66
N ALA A 111 7.34 -12.14 -2.27
CA ALA A 111 6.04 -11.91 -1.67
C ALA A 111 5.88 -12.68 -0.36
N TYR A 112 4.99 -12.18 0.50
CA TYR A 112 4.65 -12.75 1.80
C TYR A 112 3.13 -12.79 1.96
N ALA A 113 2.62 -13.85 2.57
CA ALA A 113 1.19 -13.97 2.86
C ALA A 113 0.81 -13.04 4.02
N TYR A 114 -0.19 -12.19 3.82
CA TYR A 114 -0.70 -11.28 4.85
C TYR A 114 -2.20 -11.50 5.02
N GLN A 115 -2.68 -11.65 6.25
CA GLN A 115 -4.10 -11.76 6.54
C GLN A 115 -4.56 -10.56 7.38
N MET A 116 -5.57 -9.86 6.87
CA MET A 116 -6.21 -8.78 7.63
C MET A 116 -7.12 -9.32 8.73
N ASP A 117 -7.54 -8.44 9.63
CA ASP A 117 -8.64 -8.75 10.53
C ASP A 117 -9.98 -8.87 9.77
N GLN A 118 -11.02 -9.41 10.41
CA GLN A 118 -12.36 -9.47 9.86
C GLN A 118 -13.12 -8.13 10.03
N PRO A 119 -14.14 -7.85 9.19
CA PRO A 119 -15.07 -6.74 9.36
C PRO A 119 -15.59 -6.64 10.80
N SER A 120 -15.65 -5.43 11.36
CA SER A 120 -16.21 -5.22 12.70
C SER A 120 -17.73 -5.02 12.71
N THR A 121 -18.37 -5.01 11.54
CA THR A 121 -19.81 -4.88 11.41
C THR A 121 -20.39 -5.82 10.36
N HIS A 122 -21.66 -6.19 10.55
CA HIS A 122 -22.47 -6.92 9.56
C HIS A 122 -23.56 -6.04 8.92
N LYS A 123 -23.58 -4.74 9.24
CA LYS A 123 -24.58 -3.80 8.72
C LYS A 123 -24.43 -3.65 7.20
N LYS A 124 -25.55 -3.43 6.51
CA LYS A 124 -25.53 -3.09 5.08
C LYS A 124 -24.97 -1.68 4.90
N ALA A 125 -23.95 -1.56 4.07
CA ALA A 125 -23.35 -0.29 3.70
C ALA A 125 -23.84 0.14 2.31
N ASP A 126 -23.78 1.44 2.05
CA ASP A 126 -23.87 2.02 0.71
C ASP A 126 -22.50 2.03 0.04
N ILE A 127 -21.47 2.41 0.81
CA ILE A 127 -20.05 2.27 0.44
C ILE A 127 -19.33 1.55 1.58
N TYR A 128 -18.56 0.53 1.24
CA TYR A 128 -17.73 -0.20 2.18
C TYR A 128 -16.36 -0.44 1.57
N VAL A 129 -15.32 -0.01 2.28
CA VAL A 129 -13.93 -0.19 1.89
C VAL A 129 -13.19 -0.85 3.04
N MET A 130 -12.56 -1.97 2.78
CA MET A 130 -11.76 -2.69 3.77
C MET A 130 -10.47 -3.17 3.15
N GLY A 131 -9.35 -2.69 3.68
CA GLY A 131 -8.05 -2.92 3.07
C GLY A 131 -6.86 -2.40 3.87
N VAL A 132 -5.67 -2.67 3.34
CA VAL A 132 -4.45 -1.99 3.77
C VAL A 132 -4.34 -0.68 3.01
N SER A 133 -4.38 0.41 3.77
CA SER A 133 -4.35 1.78 3.24
C SER A 133 -2.95 2.35 3.11
N GLU A 134 -1.98 1.86 3.89
CA GLU A 134 -0.62 2.41 3.87
C GLU A 134 0.40 1.47 4.54
N LEU A 135 1.65 1.58 4.10
CA LEU A 135 2.84 0.96 4.69
C LEU A 135 3.83 2.03 5.16
N CYS A 136 4.64 1.72 6.19
CA CYS A 136 5.79 2.55 6.52
C CYS A 136 6.97 1.69 6.99
N ALA A 137 8.15 1.89 6.40
CA ALA A 137 9.34 1.12 6.75
C ALA A 137 10.00 1.66 8.03
N LEU A 138 10.32 0.76 8.96
CA LEU A 138 11.10 1.07 10.16
C LEU A 138 12.60 0.87 9.88
N PRO A 139 13.51 1.62 10.53
CA PRO A 139 14.96 1.50 10.30
C PRO A 139 15.53 0.10 10.56
N ASP A 140 14.89 -0.66 11.45
CA ASP A 140 15.27 -2.02 11.81
C ASP A 140 14.81 -3.08 10.80
N GLY A 141 14.11 -2.70 9.73
CA GLY A 141 13.64 -3.58 8.66
C GLY A 141 12.24 -4.15 8.87
N GLN A 142 11.59 -3.81 9.99
CA GLN A 142 10.18 -4.09 10.20
C GLN A 142 9.31 -3.09 9.42
N LEU A 143 8.03 -3.42 9.26
CA LEU A 143 7.06 -2.53 8.62
C LEU A 143 5.91 -2.23 9.56
N LEU A 144 5.42 -1.00 9.47
CA LEU A 144 4.10 -0.61 9.93
C LEU A 144 3.09 -0.84 8.82
N VAL A 145 1.93 -1.40 9.17
CA VAL A 145 0.81 -1.65 8.25
C VAL A 145 -0.44 -1.00 8.82
N LEU A 146 -1.03 -0.08 8.05
CA LEU A 146 -2.29 0.57 8.40
C LEU A 146 -3.46 -0.15 7.75
N GLU A 147 -4.16 -0.97 8.53
CA GLU A 147 -5.43 -1.57 8.14
C GLU A 147 -6.58 -0.61 8.39
N ARG A 148 -7.56 -0.63 7.48
CA ARG A 148 -8.74 0.22 7.53
C ARG A 148 -10.01 -0.58 7.24
N GLU A 149 -11.06 -0.24 7.98
CA GLU A 149 -12.47 -0.52 7.64
C GLU A 149 -13.24 0.80 7.60
N ALA A 150 -13.63 1.25 6.40
CA ALA A 150 -14.49 2.40 6.19
C ALA A 150 -15.92 1.93 5.83
N PHE A 151 -16.87 2.31 6.66
CA PHE A 151 -18.29 1.97 6.51
C PHE A 151 -19.10 3.25 6.34
N ILE A 152 -19.87 3.33 5.25
CA ILE A 152 -20.73 4.46 4.94
C ILE A 152 -22.14 3.95 4.65
N PRO A 153 -23.13 4.21 5.53
CA PRO A 153 -24.53 3.84 5.27
C PRO A 153 -25.18 4.80 4.26
N LYS A 154 -26.33 4.43 3.69
CA LYS A 154 -27.03 5.22 2.67
C LYS A 154 -27.35 6.66 3.13
N ILE A 155 -27.80 6.81 4.38
CA ILE A 155 -28.09 8.12 4.98
C ILE A 155 -26.85 8.87 5.50
N LYS A 156 -25.65 8.29 5.34
CA LYS A 156 -24.31 8.77 5.76
C LYS A 156 -24.12 9.00 7.28
N ILE A 157 -25.16 9.30 8.05
CA ILE A 157 -25.11 9.34 9.52
C ILE A 157 -24.82 7.94 10.07
N GLY A 158 -23.85 7.86 10.98
CA GLY A 158 -23.33 6.60 11.50
C GLY A 158 -22.16 6.04 10.67
N ALA A 159 -21.70 6.77 9.65
CA ALA A 159 -20.46 6.43 8.94
C ALA A 159 -19.28 6.40 9.90
N PHE A 160 -18.34 5.48 9.67
CA PHE A 160 -17.12 5.38 10.45
C PHE A 160 -15.94 4.90 9.63
N CYS A 161 -14.74 5.26 10.08
CA CYS A 161 -13.50 4.66 9.63
C CYS A 161 -12.77 4.12 10.85
N LYS A 162 -12.57 2.80 10.89
CA LYS A 162 -11.84 2.10 11.93
C LYS A 162 -10.45 1.77 11.40
N CYS A 163 -9.42 2.20 12.10
CA CYS A 163 -8.04 2.03 11.72
C CYS A 163 -7.30 1.20 12.76
N LYS A 164 -6.43 0.31 12.29
CA LYS A 164 -5.53 -0.48 13.13
C LYS A 164 -4.12 -0.39 12.57
N LEU A 165 -3.18 -0.01 13.43
CA LEU A 165 -1.77 0.04 13.11
C LEU A 165 -1.09 -1.22 13.63
N TYR A 166 -0.56 -2.03 12.73
CA TYR A 166 0.20 -3.22 13.05
C TYR A 166 1.68 -3.02 12.78
N GLN A 167 2.52 -3.73 13.52
CA GLN A 167 3.92 -3.98 13.19
C GLN A 167 4.09 -5.43 12.74
N ILE A 168 4.89 -5.62 11.69
CA ILE A 168 5.24 -6.92 11.13
C ILE A 168 6.75 -7.00 10.84
N ASN A 169 7.28 -8.22 10.78
CA ASN A 169 8.67 -8.49 10.40
C ASN A 169 8.74 -9.50 9.22
N PRO A 170 8.60 -9.02 7.97
CA PRO A 170 8.62 -9.91 6.80
C PRO A 170 9.97 -10.60 6.59
N LEU A 171 11.07 -9.95 6.98
CA LEU A 171 12.42 -10.48 6.77
C LEU A 171 12.75 -11.68 7.66
N ASN A 172 11.96 -11.89 8.72
CA ASN A 172 12.05 -13.05 9.61
C ASN A 172 10.84 -13.99 9.45
N SER A 173 10.25 -14.02 8.25
CA SER A 173 9.05 -14.81 7.94
C SER A 173 9.23 -15.58 6.63
N GLU A 174 8.41 -16.61 6.44
CA GLU A 174 8.42 -17.44 5.23
C GLU A 174 7.92 -16.67 4.00
N GLU A 175 8.59 -16.85 2.87
CA GLU A 175 8.16 -16.30 1.58
C GLU A 175 6.95 -17.08 1.04
N PHE A 176 6.02 -16.38 0.40
CA PHE A 176 4.82 -16.96 -0.20
C PHE A 176 4.70 -16.47 -1.65
N ALA A 177 5.03 -17.35 -2.59
CA ALA A 177 5.22 -16.95 -3.99
C ALA A 177 3.90 -16.49 -4.63
N LEU A 178 3.96 -15.53 -5.57
CA LEU A 178 2.75 -15.01 -6.24
C LEU A 178 1.87 -16.07 -6.92
N LYS A 179 2.48 -17.17 -7.36
CA LYS A 179 1.80 -18.30 -8.04
C LYS A 179 1.19 -19.31 -7.07
N GLU A 180 1.60 -19.27 -5.81
CA GLU A 180 1.16 -20.19 -4.77
C GLU A 180 -0.30 -19.93 -4.41
N LYS A 181 -1.05 -20.97 -4.07
CA LYS A 181 -2.47 -20.85 -3.71
C LYS A 181 -2.62 -20.80 -2.20
N PHE A 182 -3.46 -19.88 -1.70
CA PHE A 182 -3.82 -19.85 -0.29
C PHE A 182 -4.51 -21.16 0.15
N SER A 183 -4.19 -21.62 1.35
CA SER A 183 -4.68 -22.83 1.99
C SER A 183 -4.84 -22.63 3.50
N SER A 184 -5.20 -23.68 4.24
CA SER A 184 -5.18 -23.66 5.72
C SER A 184 -3.78 -23.48 6.30
N ASP A 185 -2.76 -23.95 5.56
CA ASP A 185 -1.37 -24.05 6.04
C ASP A 185 -0.53 -22.87 5.54
N THR A 186 -1.19 -21.84 4.97
CA THR A 186 -0.48 -20.65 4.49
C THR A 186 0.27 -19.97 5.64
N PRO A 187 1.57 -19.67 5.48
CA PRO A 187 2.38 -19.04 6.51
C PRO A 187 2.11 -17.53 6.57
N PHE A 188 0.95 -17.15 7.12
CA PHE A 188 0.61 -15.73 7.26
C PHE A 188 1.56 -15.02 8.23
N LEU A 189 1.94 -13.79 7.86
CA LEU A 189 2.75 -12.90 8.68
C LEU A 189 2.13 -12.70 10.06
N LYS A 190 2.95 -12.87 11.10
CA LYS A 190 2.57 -12.50 12.47
C LYS A 190 2.50 -10.99 12.59
N LYS A 191 1.39 -10.49 13.14
CA LYS A 191 1.15 -9.06 13.35
C LYS A 191 1.11 -8.73 14.84
N ARG A 192 1.70 -7.60 15.21
CA ARG A 192 1.57 -7.02 16.55
C ARG A 192 0.75 -5.73 16.47
N LEU A 193 -0.40 -5.68 17.14
CA LEU A 193 -1.23 -4.47 17.17
C LEU A 193 -0.54 -3.41 18.03
N LEU A 194 -0.33 -2.23 17.47
CA LEU A 194 0.24 -1.08 18.17
C LEU A 194 -0.81 -0.07 18.61
N ALA A 195 -1.80 0.19 17.75
CA ALA A 195 -2.86 1.13 18.02
C ALA A 195 -4.14 0.77 17.25
N GLU A 196 -5.28 1.06 17.85
CA GLU A 196 -6.60 0.95 17.23
C GLU A 196 -7.41 2.20 17.55
N TRP A 197 -8.05 2.81 16.54
CA TRP A 197 -8.93 3.94 16.75
C TRP A 197 -10.09 3.94 15.75
N LYS A 198 -11.13 4.69 16.09
CA LYS A 198 -12.33 4.83 15.27
C LYS A 198 -12.72 6.30 15.13
N THR A 199 -12.86 6.74 13.89
CA THR A 199 -13.39 8.04 13.51
C THR A 199 -14.80 7.88 12.95
N GLY A 200 -15.63 8.92 12.95
CA GLY A 200 -16.98 8.79 12.40
C GLY A 200 -17.79 10.07 12.31
N LEU A 201 -18.94 9.93 11.65
CA LEU A 201 -19.96 10.96 11.52
C LEU A 201 -21.20 10.56 12.33
N SER A 202 -21.53 11.37 13.32
CA SER A 202 -22.80 11.37 14.03
C SER A 202 -23.41 12.78 14.00
N LEU A 203 -24.61 12.93 14.56
CA LEU A 203 -25.27 14.25 14.66
C LEU A 203 -24.42 15.29 15.40
N SER A 204 -23.69 14.86 16.44
CA SER A 204 -22.86 15.73 17.29
C SER A 204 -21.35 15.65 17.01
N LYS A 205 -20.88 14.61 16.31
CA LYS A 205 -19.45 14.37 16.07
C LYS A 205 -19.17 14.22 14.58
N ARG A 206 -18.46 15.18 14.00
CA ARG A 206 -18.02 15.18 12.60
C ARG A 206 -16.51 14.98 12.52
N SER A 207 -16.05 13.80 12.92
CA SER A 207 -14.62 13.50 13.05
C SER A 207 -14.13 12.43 12.09
N PHE A 208 -14.96 12.00 11.13
CA PHE A 208 -14.61 10.98 10.16
C PHE A 208 -13.34 11.38 9.42
N ALA A 209 -12.40 10.44 9.35
CA ALA A 209 -11.10 10.61 8.73
C ALA A 209 -10.67 9.27 8.17
N ASN A 210 -10.43 9.24 6.86
CA ASN A 210 -9.88 8.11 6.13
C ASN A 210 -8.37 8.34 5.97
N TYR A 211 -7.53 7.61 6.72
CA TYR A 211 -6.07 7.81 6.67
C TYR A 211 -5.47 7.03 5.49
N GLU A 212 -4.71 7.71 4.64
CA GLU A 212 -4.11 7.17 3.39
C GLU A 212 -2.65 7.59 3.18
N GLY A 213 -2.08 8.32 4.14
CA GLY A 213 -0.66 8.62 4.14
C GLY A 213 -0.07 8.36 5.51
N MET A 214 1.15 7.81 5.55
CA MET A 214 1.87 7.55 6.79
C MET A 214 3.38 7.68 6.59
N CYS A 215 4.05 8.36 7.51
CA CYS A 215 5.51 8.42 7.54
C CYS A 215 6.05 8.46 8.97
N LEU A 216 7.35 8.24 9.11
CA LEU A 216 8.02 8.42 10.39
C LEU A 216 8.17 9.92 10.70
N GLY A 217 7.77 10.28 11.91
CA GLY A 217 8.15 11.54 12.54
C GLY A 217 9.49 11.42 13.29
N PRO A 218 9.80 12.39 14.17
CA PRO A 218 11.02 12.34 14.96
C PRO A 218 11.03 11.16 15.94
N LYS A 219 12.23 10.74 16.35
CA LYS A 219 12.40 9.97 17.58
C LYS A 219 12.40 10.91 18.77
N LEU A 220 11.71 10.52 19.84
CA LEU A 220 11.69 11.25 21.10
C LEU A 220 12.95 10.94 21.93
N GLU A 221 13.22 11.74 22.95
CA GLU A 221 14.38 11.58 23.84
C GLU A 221 14.41 10.21 24.53
N ASP A 222 13.23 9.65 24.87
CA ASP A 222 13.08 8.31 25.44
C ASP A 222 13.30 7.17 24.42
N GLY A 223 13.58 7.52 23.15
CA GLY A 223 13.78 6.57 22.06
C GLY A 223 12.50 6.10 21.38
N SER A 224 11.32 6.56 21.82
CA SER A 224 10.04 6.27 21.17
C SER A 224 9.99 6.87 19.76
N GLN A 225 9.29 6.20 18.85
CA GLN A 225 9.14 6.63 17.46
C GLN A 225 7.79 7.32 17.26
N VAL A 226 7.80 8.58 16.81
CA VAL A 226 6.57 9.24 16.33
C VAL A 226 6.24 8.74 14.93
N VAL A 227 4.97 8.49 14.66
CA VAL A 227 4.40 8.19 13.35
C VAL A 227 3.38 9.27 13.03
N ILE A 228 3.45 9.84 11.83
CA ILE A 228 2.54 10.88 11.35
C ILE A 228 1.66 10.26 10.28
N LEU A 229 0.35 10.49 10.37
CA LEU A 229 -0.65 10.03 9.44
C LEU A 229 -1.43 11.21 8.86
N LEU A 230 -1.81 11.12 7.60
CA LEU A 230 -2.64 12.09 6.88
C LEU A 230 -3.94 11.44 6.40
N SER A 231 -5.06 12.16 6.55
CA SER A 231 -6.34 11.73 6.00
C SER A 231 -6.65 12.33 4.64
N ASP A 232 -7.20 11.53 3.75
CA ASP A 232 -7.91 12.01 2.57
C ASP A 232 -9.36 12.36 2.93
N SER A 233 -9.73 13.63 2.71
CA SER A 233 -11.05 14.18 3.00
C SER A 233 -11.97 14.24 1.78
N GLN A 234 -11.49 13.82 0.59
CA GLN A 234 -12.25 13.83 -0.66
C GLN A 234 -12.82 15.22 -0.97
N ASP A 235 -11.92 16.22 -1.03
CA ASP A 235 -12.27 17.64 -1.18
C ASP A 235 -13.26 18.11 -0.09
N GLN A 236 -12.97 17.75 1.16
CA GLN A 236 -13.81 18.06 2.31
C GLN A 236 -15.28 17.72 2.08
N TYR A 237 -15.57 16.57 1.45
CA TYR A 237 -16.86 16.17 0.88
C TYR A 237 -18.08 16.84 1.53
N ALA A 238 -18.81 17.61 0.71
CA ALA A 238 -20.00 18.39 1.07
C ALA A 238 -19.80 19.40 2.22
N GLY A 239 -18.56 19.86 2.47
CA GLY A 239 -18.19 20.74 3.58
C GLY A 239 -18.26 20.07 4.96
N VAL A 240 -18.33 18.73 5.01
CA VAL A 240 -18.51 17.96 6.26
C VAL A 240 -17.22 17.30 6.70
N LEU A 241 -16.44 16.76 5.75
CA LEU A 241 -15.16 16.14 6.05
C LEU A 241 -14.09 17.20 6.27
N LYS A 242 -13.02 16.81 6.96
CA LYS A 242 -11.89 17.68 7.29
C LYS A 242 -10.60 16.95 6.99
N ASP A 243 -9.56 17.73 6.69
CA ASP A 243 -8.20 17.22 6.59
C ASP A 243 -7.61 17.06 7.99
N TRP A 244 -7.15 15.85 8.31
CA TRP A 244 -6.60 15.51 9.60
C TRP A 244 -5.16 15.05 9.46
N PHE A 245 -4.30 15.64 10.30
CA PHE A 245 -3.08 14.98 10.73
C PHE A 245 -3.35 14.21 12.03
N LYS A 246 -2.70 13.06 12.17
CA LYS A 246 -2.68 12.29 13.41
C LYS A 246 -1.26 11.88 13.71
N THR A 247 -0.89 11.92 14.98
CA THR A 247 0.37 11.37 15.46
C THR A 247 0.11 10.19 16.38
N ILE A 248 0.92 9.15 16.24
CA ILE A 248 0.97 8.01 17.15
C ILE A 248 2.41 7.89 17.67
N VAL A 249 2.58 7.64 18.96
CA VAL A 249 3.90 7.40 19.57
C VAL A 249 4.05 5.90 19.82
N ILE A 250 4.93 5.25 19.07
CA ILE A 250 5.32 3.87 19.32
C ILE A 250 6.40 3.88 20.39
N ARG A 251 6.07 3.38 21.57
CA ARG A 251 7.01 3.33 22.70
C ARG A 251 8.13 2.35 22.38
N LYS A 252 9.34 2.73 22.76
CA LYS A 252 10.47 1.80 22.79
C LYS A 252 10.20 0.74 23.87
N GLU A 253 10.33 -0.52 23.49
CA GLU A 253 10.28 -1.67 24.41
C GLU A 253 11.63 -1.88 25.11
#